data_AF-A0A4V2WSM3-F1
#
_entry.id   AF-A0A4V2WSM3-F1
#
_cell.length_a   1.000
_cell.length_b   1.000
_cell.length_c   1.000
_cell.angle_alpha   90.00
_cell.angle_beta   90.00
_cell.angle_gamma   90.00
#
_symmetry.space_group_name_H-M   'P 1'
#
loop_
_entity.id
_entity.type
_entity.pdbx_description
1 polymer ?
#
loop_
_entity_poly.entity_id
_entity_poly.type
_entity_poly.pdbx_seq_one_letter_code
_entity_poly.pdbx_strand_id
1 'polypeptide(L)' 'SGEFEATHNVMSKRGSPYLRKAIFQAALIASFKDPVLSDYYQKKRSEGKHHLTCVGAVARKMCNIIYAVLKNNEPYVPKA' A
#
# COMPACT_ATOMS: atom_id res chain seq x y z
N SER A 1 -3.86 10.30 -15.43
CA SER A 1 -4.97 9.35 -15.14
C SER A 1 -5.51 9.67 -13.76
N GLY A 2 -6.54 10.52 -13.64
CA GLY A 2 -6.83 11.20 -12.36
C GLY A 2 -8.30 11.34 -11.96
N GLU A 3 -9.25 10.83 -12.74
CA GLU A 3 -10.68 11.09 -12.52
C GLU A 3 -11.40 9.78 -12.21
N PHE A 4 -11.12 9.16 -11.07
CA PHE A 4 -11.93 8.05 -10.57
C PHE A 4 -12.39 8.36 -9.16
N GLU A 5 -13.56 8.97 -9.05
CA GLU A 5 -14.29 9.13 -7.80
C GLU A 5 -15.20 7.93 -7.59
N ALA A 6 -14.75 6.99 -6.74
CA ALA A 6 -15.62 5.96 -6.21
C ALA A 6 -15.78 6.16 -4.70
N THR A 7 -17.00 6.51 -4.31
CA THR A 7 -17.40 6.75 -2.91
C THR A 7 -17.33 5.46 -2.08
N HIS A 8 -17.38 4.29 -2.72
CA HIS A 8 -17.33 2.99 -2.05
C HIS A 8 -16.46 1.98 -2.81
N ASN A 9 -15.16 1.98 -2.51
CA ASN A 9 -14.19 1.07 -3.12
C ASN A 9 -13.88 -0.10 -2.18
N VAL A 10 -14.23 -1.32 -2.60
CA VAL A 10 -13.97 -2.56 -1.84
C VAL A 10 -12.66 -3.19 -2.31
N MET A 11 -11.91 -3.78 -1.37
CA MET A 11 -10.69 -4.52 -1.70
C MET A 11 -11.01 -5.72 -2.62
N SER A 12 -10.33 -5.79 -3.75
CA SER A 12 -10.48 -6.91 -4.69
C SER A 12 -10.05 -8.24 -4.05
N LYS A 13 -10.90 -9.26 -4.20
CA LYS A 13 -10.65 -10.64 -3.73
C LYS A 13 -9.91 -11.52 -4.74
N ARG A 14 -9.49 -10.97 -5.88
CA ARG A 14 -8.74 -11.69 -6.91
C ARG A 14 -7.32 -12.05 -6.43
N GLY A 15 -6.79 -13.19 -6.89
CA GLY A 15 -5.47 -13.69 -6.53
C GLY A 15 -5.41 -14.44 -5.18
N SER A 16 -4.19 -14.77 -4.72
CA SER A 16 -3.97 -15.57 -3.52
C SER A 16 -4.43 -14.86 -2.23
N PRO A 17 -5.32 -15.48 -1.43
CA PRO A 17 -5.74 -14.92 -0.15
C PRO A 17 -4.59 -14.88 0.87
N TYR A 18 -3.66 -15.84 0.82
CA TYR A 18 -2.49 -15.89 1.69
C TYR A 18 -1.55 -14.71 1.44
N LEU A 19 -1.24 -14.46 0.16
CA LEU A 19 -0.38 -13.35 -0.22
C LEU A 19 -1.00 -12.01 0.17
N ARG A 20 -2.30 -11.85 -0.04
CA ARG A 20 -3.03 -10.63 0.38
C ARG A 20 -2.92 -10.40 1.89
N LYS A 21 -3.13 -11.45 2.69
CA LYS A 21 -3.03 -11.37 4.16
C LYS A 21 -1.61 -11.02 4.60
N ALA A 22 -0.60 -11.66 4.03
CA ALA A 22 0.80 -11.41 4.34
C ALA A 22 1.21 -9.96 4.04
N ILE A 23 0.87 -9.46 2.84
CA ILE A 23 1.17 -8.08 2.45
C ILE A 23 0.42 -7.09 3.34
N PHE A 24 -0.84 -7.36 3.70
CA PHE A 24 -1.59 -6.48 4.59
C PHE A 24 -0.98 -6.40 5.98
N GLN A 25 -0.54 -7.53 6.54
CA GLN A 25 0.17 -7.58 7.83
C GLN A 25 1.51 -6.83 7.77
N ALA A 26 2.29 -7.01 6.70
CA ALA A 26 3.52 -6.25 6.49
C ALA A 26 3.25 -4.74 6.37
N ALA A 27 2.21 -4.35 5.63
CA ALA A 27 1.81 -2.96 5.45
C ALA A 27 1.38 -2.29 6.75
N LEU A 28 0.75 -3.02 7.69
CA LEU A 28 0.40 -2.50 9.01
C LEU A 28 1.65 -2.01 9.75
N ILE A 29 2.70 -2.81 9.81
CA ILE A 29 3.96 -2.44 10.48
C ILE A 29 4.71 -1.37 9.69
N ALA A 30 4.79 -1.53 8.37
CA ALA A 30 5.53 -0.60 7.51
C ALA A 30 4.96 0.82 7.52
N SER A 31 3.64 0.97 7.73
CA SER A 31 2.99 2.29 7.86
C SER A 31 3.54 3.13 9.03
N PHE A 32 4.18 2.51 10.02
CA PHE A 32 4.76 3.20 11.18
C PHE A 32 6.29 3.16 11.21
N LYS A 33 6.92 2.17 10.57
CA LYS A 33 8.37 1.96 10.65
C LYS A 33 9.14 2.50 9.44
N ASP A 34 8.53 2.50 8.26
CA ASP A 34 9.16 2.96 7.03
C ASP A 34 8.73 4.43 6.77
N PRO A 35 9.67 5.38 6.66
CA PRO A 35 9.33 6.80 6.51
C PRO A 35 8.55 7.09 5.22
N VAL A 36 8.90 6.44 4.09
CA VAL A 36 8.27 6.67 2.78
C VAL A 36 6.84 6.14 2.76
N LEU A 37 6.61 5.00 3.42
CA LEU A 37 5.27 4.43 3.56
C LEU A 37 4.45 5.12 4.65
N SER A 38 5.09 5.62 5.71
CA SER A 38 4.44 6.41 6.76
C SER A 38 3.93 7.74 6.23
N ASP A 39 4.72 8.47 5.45
CA ASP A 39 4.29 9.72 4.83
C ASP A 39 3.09 9.50 3.90
N TYR A 40 3.11 8.40 3.14
CA TYR A 40 1.99 8.02 2.29
C TYR A 40 0.74 7.67 3.12
N TYR A 41 0.92 6.94 4.23
CA TYR A 41 -0.16 6.63 5.16
C TYR A 41 -0.76 7.90 5.77
N GLN A 42 0.07 8.83 6.24
CA GLN A 42 -0.38 10.09 6.84
C GLN A 42 -1.10 10.97 5.83
N LYS A 43 -0.59 11.07 4.60
CA LYS A 43 -1.30 11.76 3.50
C LYS A 43 -2.69 11.18 3.27
N LYS A 44 -2.84 9.85 3.31
CA LYS A 44 -4.16 9.22 3.16
C LYS A 44 -5.05 9.43 4.37
N ARG A 45 -4.48 9.54 5.57
CA ARG A 45 -5.22 9.83 6.79
C ARG A 45 -5.70 11.28 6.83
N SER A 46 -4.90 12.24 6.36
CA SER A 46 -5.28 13.65 6.23
C SER A 46 -6.36 13.89 5.18
N GLU A 47 -6.46 13.02 4.16
CA GLU A 47 -7.60 12.98 3.22
C GLU A 47 -8.92 12.51 3.88
N GLY A 48 -8.94 12.23 5.20
CA GLY A 48 -10.14 11.83 5.95
C GLY A 48 -10.51 10.35 5.83
N LYS A 49 -9.66 9.53 5.20
CA LYS A 49 -9.96 8.11 4.97
C LYS A 49 -9.83 7.27 6.23
N HIS A 50 -10.66 6.25 6.37
CA HIS A 50 -10.60 5.29 7.48
C HIS A 50 -9.22 4.61 7.56
N HIS A 51 -8.77 4.29 8.79
CA HIS A 51 -7.44 3.68 9.04
C HIS A 51 -7.17 2.47 8.15
N LEU A 52 -8.11 1.51 8.09
CA LEU A 52 -7.96 0.28 7.29
C LEU A 52 -7.88 0.56 5.78
N THR A 53 -8.53 1.61 5.30
CA THR A 53 -8.45 2.05 3.90
C THR A 53 -7.06 2.63 3.60
N CYS A 54 -6.48 3.36 4.54
CA CYS A 54 -5.12 3.88 4.42
C CYS A 54 -4.10 2.74 4.38
N VAL A 55 -4.22 1.77 5.28
CA VAL A 55 -3.37 0.56 5.29
C VAL A 55 -3.53 -0.24 4.00
N GLY A 56 -4.76 -0.39 3.49
CA GLY A 56 -5.01 -1.02 2.20
C GLY A 56 -4.32 -0.31 1.02
N ALA A 57 -4.27 1.02 1.04
CA ALA A 57 -3.53 1.81 0.06
C ALA A 57 -2.02 1.59 0.17
N VAL A 58 -1.47 1.54 1.39
CA VAL A 58 -0.06 1.20 1.65
C VAL A 58 0.26 -0.21 1.15
N ALA A 59 -0.60 -1.19 1.43
CA ALA A 59 -0.45 -2.56 0.96
C ALA A 59 -0.39 -2.64 -0.58
N ARG A 60 -1.21 -1.84 -1.28
CA ARG A 60 -1.15 -1.74 -2.74
C ARG A 60 0.17 -1.12 -3.21
N LYS A 61 0.64 -0.05 -2.55
CA LYS A 61 1.94 0.57 -2.86
C LYS A 61 3.09 -0.41 -2.64
N MET A 62 3.06 -1.18 -1.56
CA MET A 62 4.04 -2.23 -1.24
C MET A 62 4.04 -3.35 -2.28
N CYS A 63 2.88 -3.81 -2.74
CA CYS A 63 2.78 -4.80 -3.81
C CYS A 63 3.48 -4.33 -5.10
N ASN A 64 3.29 -3.05 -5.47
CA ASN A 64 3.97 -2.46 -6.62
C ASN A 64 5.49 -2.36 -6.42
N ILE A 65 5.95 -2.05 -5.20
CA ILE A 65 7.39 -2.04 -4.86
C ILE A 65 7.98 -3.44 -5.04
N ILE A 66 7.33 -4.47 -4.49
CA ILE A 66 7.77 -5.87 -4.63
C ILE A 66 7.83 -6.25 -6.12
N TYR A 67 6.79 -5.90 -6.90
CA TYR A 67 6.77 -6.16 -8.33
C TYR A 67 7.92 -5.45 -9.06
N ALA A 68 8.21 -4.19 -8.74
CA ALA A 68 9.30 -3.43 -9.36
C ALA A 68 10.68 -4.03 -9.03
N VAL A 69 10.91 -4.42 -7.77
CA VAL A 69 12.13 -5.10 -7.33
C VAL A 69 12.32 -6.41 -8.07
N LEU A 70 11.29 -7.25 -8.15
CA LEU A 70 11.35 -8.53 -8.85
C LEU A 70 11.52 -8.36 -10.36
N LYS A 71 10.92 -7.32 -10.94
CA LYS A 71 10.99 -7.06 -12.39
C LYS A 71 12.35 -6.53 -12.82
N ASN A 72 12.90 -5.58 -12.07
CA ASN A 72 14.17 -4.93 -12.41
C ASN A 72 15.37 -5.66 -11.80
N ASN A 73 15.14 -6.59 -10.87
CA ASN A 73 16.15 -7.28 -10.06
C ASN A 73 17.09 -6.32 -9.33
N GLU A 74 16.58 -5.14 -8.97
CA GLU A 74 17.30 -4.10 -8.25
C GLU A 74 16.79 -4.02 -6.81
N PRO A 75 17.68 -3.85 -5.82
CA PRO A 75 17.28 -3.74 -4.43
C PRO A 75 16.39 -2.50 -4.21
N TYR A 76 15.42 -2.62 -3.31
CA TYR A 76 14.59 -1.50 -2.91
C TYR A 76 15.45 -0.46 -2.18
N VAL A 77 15.61 0.72 -2.79
CA VAL A 77 16.19 1.89 -2.15
C VAL A 77 15.05 2.85 -1.79
N PRO A 78 14.69 2.99 -0.51
CA PRO A 78 13.70 3.97 -0.09
C PRO A 78 14.22 5.37 -0.42
N LYS A 79 13.63 6.02 -1.42
CA LYS A 79 13.86 7.43 -1.72
C LYS A 79 12.94 8.24 -0.81
N ALA A 80 13.53 8.84 0.22
CA ALA A 80 12.87 9.83 1.08
C ALA A 80 12.45 11.06 0.26
#